data_AF-A0A1E3P8V2-F1
#
_entry.id   AF-A0A1E3P8V2-F1
#
_cell.length_a   1.000
_cell.length_b   1.000
_cell.length_c   1.000
_cell.angle_alpha   90.00
_cell.angle_beta   90.00
_cell.angle_gamma   90.00
#
_symmetry.space_group_name_H-M   'P 1'
#
loop_
_entity.id
_entity.type
_entity.pdbx_description
1 polymer ?
#
loop_
_entity_poly.entity_id
_entity_poly.type
_entity_poly.pdbx_seq_one_letter_code
_entity_poly.pdbx_strand_id
1 'polypeptide(L)'
;MSSKNLDLSDPEHPKDLKPPYLKLYSLGSPNGQKISLYLKLLGIEDYYYRQLDIRTNIQKEPWFIAINPNGRVPTLSDVDSQGKQTILFETGAILLYLVASHAPYQGQATQFQHYAPEKIEYGIKRYKGETESVFGVYELRLKENDGWLVGDHFNIADIAAFPWVRVYAYNDIDIDQFPHLKAWIEKIKIIDGVQAGLDVK
;
A
#
# COMPACT_ATOMS: atom_id res chain seq x y z
N MET A 1 -8.88 -9.41 -22.67
CA MET A 1 -9.63 -8.15 -22.95
C MET A 1 -9.24 -7.17 -21.87
N SER A 2 -8.60 -6.05 -22.21
CA SER A 2 -8.25 -5.01 -21.23
C SER A 2 -9.53 -4.55 -20.52
N SER A 3 -9.63 -4.71 -19.20
CA SER A 3 -10.75 -4.14 -18.45
C SER A 3 -10.76 -2.63 -18.68
N LYS A 4 -11.93 -2.08 -19.03
CA LYS A 4 -12.11 -0.65 -19.25
C LYS A 4 -11.76 0.10 -17.96
N ASN A 5 -10.81 1.04 -18.01
CA ASN A 5 -10.49 1.92 -16.89
C ASN A 5 -11.73 2.77 -16.55
N LEU A 6 -12.30 2.54 -15.37
CA LEU A 6 -13.53 3.16 -14.89
C LEU A 6 -13.32 4.63 -14.52
N ASP A 7 -12.08 5.06 -14.24
CA ASP A 7 -11.80 6.46 -13.91
C ASP A 7 -12.06 7.39 -15.09
N LEU A 8 -12.03 6.87 -16.32
CA LEU A 8 -12.34 7.62 -17.53
C LEU A 8 -13.82 8.01 -17.64
N SER A 9 -14.67 7.46 -16.76
CA SER A 9 -16.07 7.88 -16.66
C SER A 9 -16.26 9.11 -15.76
N ASP A 10 -15.27 9.46 -14.92
CA ASP A 10 -15.30 10.70 -14.13
C ASP A 10 -15.24 11.92 -15.07
N PRO A 11 -16.26 12.80 -15.06
CA PRO A 11 -16.29 13.97 -15.94
C PRO A 11 -15.13 14.94 -15.71
N GLU A 12 -14.48 14.87 -14.54
CA GLU A 12 -13.31 15.66 -14.17
C GLU A 12 -12.03 14.81 -14.06
N HIS A 13 -11.97 13.67 -14.76
CA HIS A 13 -10.73 12.91 -14.90
C HIS A 13 -9.66 13.75 -15.63
N PRO A 14 -8.45 13.94 -15.07
CA PRO A 14 -7.39 14.69 -15.75
C PRO A 14 -6.94 13.97 -17.02
N LYS A 15 -6.84 14.70 -18.14
CA LYS A 15 -6.45 14.11 -19.44
C LYS A 15 -4.98 13.74 -19.51
N ASP A 16 -4.17 14.31 -18.63
CA ASP A 16 -2.72 14.17 -18.54
C ASP A 16 -2.29 13.13 -17.49
N LEU A 17 -3.21 12.63 -16.65
CA LEU A 17 -2.94 11.56 -15.70
C LEU A 17 -2.69 10.25 -16.46
N LYS A 18 -1.47 9.72 -16.35
CA LYS A 18 -1.04 8.50 -17.05
C LYS A 18 -0.62 7.43 -16.05
N PRO A 19 -0.82 6.14 -16.34
CA PRO A 19 -0.33 5.08 -15.48
C PRO A 19 1.21 5.09 -15.31
N PRO A 20 1.75 4.65 -14.15
CA PRO A 20 1.01 4.27 -12.96
C PRO A 20 0.51 5.49 -12.18
N TYR A 21 -0.66 5.37 -11.55
CA TYR A 21 -1.16 6.43 -10.68
C TYR A 21 -2.05 5.89 -9.58
N LEU A 22 -2.08 6.66 -8.48
CA LEU A 22 -3.03 6.48 -7.40
C LEU A 22 -4.05 7.62 -7.42
N LYS A 23 -5.34 7.31 -7.44
CA LYS A 23 -6.44 8.29 -7.43
C LYS A 23 -7.37 8.05 -6.26
N LEU A 24 -7.51 9.04 -5.38
CA LEU A 24 -8.38 9.01 -4.21
C LEU A 24 -9.61 9.90 -4.43
N TYR A 25 -10.78 9.28 -4.52
CA TYR A 25 -12.07 9.97 -4.50
C TYR A 25 -12.54 10.12 -3.05
N SER A 26 -12.63 11.35 -2.55
CA SER A 26 -12.90 11.57 -1.13
C SER A 26 -13.40 12.99 -0.80
N LEU A 27 -13.63 13.24 0.48
CA LEU A 27 -13.78 14.58 1.07
C LEU A 27 -13.13 14.61 2.45
N GLY A 28 -13.02 15.79 3.05
CA GLY A 28 -12.54 16.01 4.43
C GLY A 28 -13.45 15.49 5.55
N SER A 29 -14.11 14.34 5.35
CA SER A 29 -14.86 13.63 6.38
C SER A 29 -13.92 12.73 7.20
N PRO A 30 -14.30 12.28 8.42
CA PRO A 30 -13.44 11.40 9.21
C PRO A 30 -12.99 10.12 8.49
N ASN A 31 -13.86 9.52 7.66
CA ASN A 31 -13.51 8.33 6.88
C ASN A 31 -12.57 8.65 5.71
N GLY A 32 -12.77 9.79 5.05
CA GLY A 32 -11.86 10.25 4.00
C GLY A 32 -10.49 10.66 4.52
N GLN A 33 -10.47 11.32 5.69
CA GLN A 33 -9.27 11.78 6.37
C GLN A 33 -8.34 10.63 6.75
N LYS A 34 -8.87 9.48 7.17
CA LYS A 34 -8.05 8.29 7.50
C LYS A 34 -7.11 7.90 6.36
N ILE A 35 -7.59 7.94 5.12
CA ILE A 35 -6.78 7.57 3.94
C ILE A 35 -5.76 8.66 3.63
N SER A 36 -6.18 9.92 3.59
CA SER A 36 -5.25 11.02 3.31
C SER A 36 -4.20 11.20 4.41
N LEU A 37 -4.54 10.93 5.68
CA LEU A 37 -3.60 10.93 6.80
C LEU A 37 -2.58 9.82 6.63
N TYR A 38 -3.04 8.60 6.34
CA TYR A 38 -2.15 7.46 6.09
C TYR A 38 -1.15 7.74 4.96
N LEU A 39 -1.64 8.18 3.80
CA LEU A 39 -0.79 8.50 2.64
C LEU A 39 0.25 9.59 2.98
N LYS A 40 -0.18 10.67 3.65
CA LYS A 40 0.72 11.75 4.08
C LYS A 40 1.77 11.31 5.10
N LEU A 41 1.39 10.49 6.08
CA LEU A 41 2.32 9.99 7.10
C LEU A 41 3.37 9.03 6.53
N LEU A 42 3.11 8.41 5.37
CA LEU A 42 4.09 7.62 4.62
C LEU A 42 4.90 8.44 3.60
N GLY A 43 4.66 9.75 3.48
CA GLY A 43 5.30 10.58 2.46
C GLY A 43 4.81 10.33 1.03
N ILE A 44 3.68 9.64 0.86
CA ILE A 44 3.05 9.42 -0.44
C ILE A 44 2.22 10.66 -0.77
N GLU A 45 2.86 11.64 -1.40
CA GLU A 45 2.24 12.91 -1.77
C GLU A 45 1.79 12.98 -3.23
N ASP A 46 2.36 12.13 -4.10
CA ASP A 46 2.05 12.06 -5.53
C ASP A 46 0.85 11.15 -5.83
N TYR A 47 -0.33 11.58 -5.38
CA TYR A 47 -1.61 10.93 -5.72
C TYR A 47 -2.64 11.97 -6.16
N TYR A 48 -3.51 11.60 -7.09
CA TYR A 48 -4.57 12.48 -7.54
C TYR A 48 -5.75 12.46 -6.56
N TYR A 49 -6.03 13.60 -5.92
CA TYR A 49 -7.19 13.74 -5.03
C TYR A 49 -8.39 14.31 -5.78
N ARG A 50 -9.39 13.45 -6.05
CA ARG A 50 -10.69 13.87 -6.57
C ARG A 50 -11.62 14.20 -5.40
N GLN A 51 -11.75 15.48 -5.07
CA GLN A 51 -12.69 15.94 -4.06
C GLN A 51 -14.13 15.79 -4.54
N LEU A 52 -15.00 15.21 -3.71
CA LEU A 52 -16.43 15.03 -3.99
C LEU A 52 -17.27 15.72 -2.91
N ASP A 53 -18.07 16.72 -3.29
CA ASP A 53 -19.03 17.32 -2.35
C ASP A 53 -20.26 16.42 -2.20
N ILE A 54 -20.26 15.56 -1.18
CA ILE A 54 -21.33 14.57 -0.99
C ILE A 54 -22.71 15.19 -0.75
N ARG A 55 -22.78 16.49 -0.43
CA ARG A 55 -24.05 17.24 -0.26
C ARG A 55 -24.77 17.44 -1.58
N THR A 56 -24.07 17.37 -2.71
CA THR A 56 -24.65 17.47 -4.06
C THR A 56 -25.13 16.12 -4.61
N ASN A 57 -24.93 15.02 -3.86
CA ASN A 57 -25.14 13.64 -4.32
C ASN A 57 -24.28 13.24 -5.52
N ILE A 58 -23.16 13.92 -5.78
CA ILE A 58 -22.23 13.55 -6.87
C ILE A 58 -21.73 12.09 -6.76
N GLN A 59 -21.56 11.58 -5.53
CA GLN A 59 -21.21 10.18 -5.24
C GLN A 59 -22.33 9.17 -5.56
N LYS A 60 -23.50 9.64 -5.99
CA LYS A 60 -24.63 8.82 -6.44
C LYS A 60 -24.84 8.89 -7.95
N GLU A 61 -24.06 9.71 -8.65
CA GLU A 61 -24.14 9.80 -10.10
C GLU A 61 -23.70 8.50 -10.78
N PRO A 62 -24.24 8.16 -11.97
CA PRO A 62 -23.99 6.89 -12.64
C PRO A 62 -22.50 6.58 -12.84
N TRP A 63 -21.68 7.61 -13.11
CA TRP A 63 -20.25 7.42 -13.32
C TRP A 63 -19.53 6.99 -12.02
N PHE A 64 -19.89 7.57 -10.87
CA PHE A 64 -19.27 7.19 -9.60
C PHE A 64 -19.81 5.85 -9.10
N ILE A 65 -21.10 5.56 -9.31
CA ILE A 65 -21.69 4.25 -8.99
C ILE A 65 -21.04 3.13 -9.81
N ALA A 66 -20.64 3.40 -11.05
CA ALA A 66 -19.87 2.44 -11.85
C ALA A 66 -18.48 2.13 -11.25
N ILE A 67 -17.89 3.08 -10.51
CA ILE A 67 -16.62 2.90 -9.79
C ILE A 67 -16.88 2.22 -8.42
N ASN A 68 -17.77 2.78 -7.61
CA ASN A 68 -18.16 2.26 -6.31
C ASN A 68 -19.68 2.07 -6.23
N PRO A 69 -20.18 0.83 -6.35
CA PRO A 69 -21.61 0.52 -6.29
C PRO A 69 -22.29 0.93 -4.98
N ASN A 70 -21.56 1.09 -3.87
CA ASN A 70 -22.10 1.59 -2.60
C ASN A 70 -22.38 3.11 -2.66
N GLY A 71 -21.76 3.82 -3.61
CA GLY A 71 -21.89 5.27 -3.79
C GLY A 71 -21.47 6.02 -2.53
N ARG A 72 -20.34 5.62 -1.94
CA ARG A 72 -19.76 6.23 -0.74
C ARG A 72 -18.29 6.55 -0.98
N VAL A 73 -17.75 7.42 -0.15
CA VAL A 73 -16.33 7.75 -0.11
C VAL A 73 -15.75 7.36 1.25
N PRO A 74 -14.43 7.13 1.36
CA PRO A 74 -13.41 7.16 0.31
C PRO A 74 -13.49 5.97 -0.66
N THR A 75 -13.05 6.19 -1.91
CA THR A 75 -12.78 5.16 -2.92
C THR A 75 -11.38 5.41 -3.48
N LEU A 76 -10.55 4.37 -3.55
CA LEU A 76 -9.20 4.41 -4.10
C LEU A 76 -9.18 3.66 -5.44
N SER A 77 -8.59 4.27 -6.45
CA SER A 77 -8.25 3.65 -7.73
C SER A 77 -6.73 3.58 -7.84
N ASP A 78 -6.21 2.36 -7.89
CA ASP A 78 -4.78 2.10 -8.13
C ASP A 78 -4.63 1.52 -9.55
N VAL A 79 -3.85 2.21 -10.39
CA VAL A 79 -3.61 1.81 -11.78
C VAL A 79 -2.12 1.54 -11.95
N ASP A 80 -1.79 0.29 -12.28
CA ASP A 80 -0.39 -0.13 -12.47
C ASP A 80 0.21 0.36 -13.80
N SER A 81 1.52 0.15 -13.99
CA SER A 81 2.21 0.58 -15.22
C SER A 81 1.71 -0.09 -16.51
N GLN A 82 0.91 -1.16 -16.41
CA GLN A 82 0.28 -1.84 -17.55
C GLN A 82 -1.15 -1.35 -17.80
N GLY A 83 -1.64 -0.40 -16.98
CA GLY A 83 -2.99 0.14 -17.06
C GLY A 83 -4.05 -0.76 -16.41
N LYS A 84 -3.66 -1.79 -15.65
CA LYS A 84 -4.61 -2.61 -14.90
C LYS A 84 -5.07 -1.82 -13.69
N GLN A 85 -6.39 -1.63 -13.59
CA GLN A 85 -7.03 -0.88 -12.52
C GLN A 85 -7.52 -1.81 -11.40
N THR A 86 -7.23 -1.42 -10.17
CA THR A 86 -7.78 -1.99 -8.93
C THR A 86 -8.61 -0.92 -8.24
N ILE A 87 -9.90 -1.17 -8.05
CA ILE A 87 -10.80 -0.27 -7.30
C ILE A 87 -11.03 -0.83 -5.90
N LEU A 88 -10.89 0.05 -4.90
CA LEU A 88 -11.07 -0.28 -3.49
C LEU A 88 -11.99 0.75 -2.86
N PHE A 89 -13.00 0.27 -2.15
CA PHE A 89 -13.92 1.06 -1.34
C PHE A 89 -14.08 0.38 0.02
N GLU A 90 -14.72 1.08 0.96
CA GLU A 90 -14.64 0.84 2.41
C GLU A 90 -13.29 1.24 2.98
N THR A 91 -13.32 2.18 3.94
CA THR A 91 -12.11 2.78 4.50
C THR A 91 -11.16 1.74 5.11
N GLY A 92 -11.70 0.72 5.78
CA GLY A 92 -10.89 -0.35 6.35
C GLY A 92 -10.20 -1.20 5.28
N ALA A 93 -10.88 -1.52 4.18
CA ALA A 93 -10.30 -2.28 3.08
C ALA A 93 -9.24 -1.48 2.33
N ILE A 94 -9.46 -0.17 2.13
CA ILE A 94 -8.46 0.72 1.54
C ILE A 94 -7.22 0.79 2.45
N LEU A 95 -7.38 0.96 3.76
CA LEU A 95 -6.24 0.96 4.68
C LEU A 95 -5.51 -0.38 4.67
N LEU A 96 -6.23 -1.50 4.73
CA LEU A 96 -5.62 -2.83 4.64
C LEU A 96 -4.86 -3.01 3.33
N TYR A 97 -5.40 -2.56 2.21
CA TYR A 97 -4.71 -2.59 0.92
C TYR A 97 -3.46 -1.71 0.91
N LEU A 98 -3.56 -0.47 1.40
CA LEU A 98 -2.43 0.46 1.46
C LEU A 98 -1.35 -0.01 2.45
N VAL A 99 -1.72 -0.78 3.48
CA VAL A 99 -0.79 -1.40 4.42
C VAL A 99 -0.20 -2.69 3.83
N ALA A 100 -0.98 -3.49 3.10
CA ALA A 100 -0.57 -4.76 2.52
C ALA A 100 0.06 -4.67 1.12
N SER A 101 -0.06 -3.55 0.40
CA SER A 101 0.46 -3.37 -0.98
C SER A 101 1.99 -3.33 -1.09
N HIS A 102 2.68 -3.19 0.03
CA HIS A 102 4.14 -3.38 0.15
C HIS A 102 4.57 -4.85 -0.04
N ALA A 103 3.73 -5.79 0.40
CA ALA A 103 3.98 -7.23 0.30
C ALA A 103 4.04 -7.77 -1.15
N PRO A 104 3.18 -7.32 -2.09
CA PRO A 104 3.31 -7.62 -3.51
C PRO A 104 4.70 -7.40 -4.10
N TYR A 105 5.43 -6.35 -3.74
CA TYR A 105 6.78 -6.13 -4.28
C TYR A 105 7.76 -7.19 -3.79
N GLN A 106 7.74 -7.51 -2.50
CA GLN A 106 8.56 -8.58 -1.94
C GLN A 106 8.12 -9.97 -2.46
N GLY A 107 6.82 -10.16 -2.70
CA GLY A 107 6.29 -11.37 -3.34
C GLY A 107 6.71 -11.50 -4.81
N GLN A 108 6.76 -10.41 -5.57
CA GLN A 108 7.32 -10.41 -6.92
C GLN A 108 8.84 -10.63 -6.89
N ALA A 109 9.55 -10.02 -5.93
CA ALA A 109 10.98 -10.30 -5.72
C ALA A 109 11.18 -11.80 -5.52
N THR A 110 10.39 -12.42 -4.65
CA THR A 110 10.38 -13.87 -4.43
C THR A 110 10.09 -14.65 -5.72
N GLN A 111 9.09 -14.24 -6.50
CA GLN A 111 8.74 -14.91 -7.75
C GLN A 111 9.90 -14.90 -8.74
N PHE A 112 10.50 -13.74 -9.00
CA PHE A 112 11.62 -13.64 -9.95
C PHE A 112 12.91 -14.27 -9.41
N GLN A 113 13.11 -14.22 -8.09
CA GLN A 113 14.32 -14.77 -7.46
C GLN A 113 14.28 -16.29 -7.40
N HIS A 114 13.15 -16.91 -7.06
CA HIS A 114 13.09 -18.34 -6.70
C HIS A 114 12.26 -19.21 -7.62
N TYR A 115 11.17 -18.67 -8.17
CA TYR A 115 10.14 -19.50 -8.80
C TYR A 115 10.03 -19.34 -10.32
N ALA A 116 10.52 -18.24 -10.89
CA ALA A 116 10.54 -18.05 -12.33
C ALA A 116 11.37 -19.16 -13.01
N PRO A 117 10.85 -19.81 -14.06
CA PRO A 117 11.51 -20.95 -14.71
C PRO A 117 12.85 -20.55 -15.38
N GLU A 118 12.98 -19.26 -15.70
CA GLU A 118 14.19 -18.65 -16.21
C GLU A 118 14.58 -17.44 -15.34
N LYS A 119 15.89 -17.18 -15.23
CA LYS A 119 16.39 -16.02 -14.49
C LYS A 119 16.22 -14.75 -15.30
N ILE A 120 15.26 -13.92 -14.89
CA ILE A 120 14.99 -12.61 -15.50
C ILE A 120 15.69 -11.55 -14.64
N GLU A 121 16.96 -11.26 -14.96
CA GLU A 121 17.82 -10.40 -14.15
C GLU A 121 17.23 -9.00 -13.89
N TYR A 122 16.56 -8.42 -14.89
CA TYR A 122 15.84 -7.16 -14.73
C TYR A 122 14.73 -7.25 -13.67
N GLY A 123 13.92 -8.31 -13.71
CA GLY A 123 12.83 -8.53 -12.76
C GLY A 123 13.36 -8.68 -11.34
N ILE A 124 14.41 -9.49 -11.17
CA ILE A 124 15.09 -9.67 -9.87
C ILE A 124 15.56 -8.32 -9.32
N LYS A 125 16.35 -7.57 -10.11
CA LYS A 125 16.91 -6.27 -9.67
C LYS A 125 15.82 -5.26 -9.37
N ARG A 126 14.81 -5.15 -10.23
CA ARG A 126 13.69 -4.22 -10.05
C ARG A 126 12.98 -4.50 -8.74
N TYR A 127 12.44 -5.70 -8.55
CA TYR A 127 11.58 -5.96 -7.40
C TYR A 127 12.36 -6.07 -6.08
N LYS A 128 13.64 -6.44 -6.12
CA LYS A 128 14.53 -6.28 -4.97
C LYS A 128 14.67 -4.81 -4.59
N GLY A 129 14.99 -3.93 -5.56
CA GLY A 129 15.11 -2.50 -5.30
C GLY A 129 13.81 -1.84 -4.83
N GLU A 130 12.65 -2.22 -5.37
CA GLU A 130 11.35 -1.74 -4.87
C GLU A 130 11.10 -2.20 -3.41
N THR A 131 11.51 -3.42 -3.05
CA THR A 131 11.41 -3.92 -1.67
C THR A 131 12.35 -3.15 -0.73
N GLU A 132 13.59 -2.91 -1.14
CA GLU A 132 14.57 -2.11 -0.37
C GLU A 132 14.10 -0.65 -0.21
N SER A 133 13.45 -0.08 -1.23
CA SER A 133 12.85 1.26 -1.15
C SER A 133 11.77 1.34 -0.07
N VAL A 134 10.87 0.35 -0.01
CA VAL A 134 9.86 0.25 1.06
C VAL A 134 10.53 0.13 2.43
N PHE A 135 11.56 -0.70 2.56
CA PHE A 135 12.27 -0.85 3.83
C PHE A 135 12.94 0.45 4.27
N GLY A 136 13.44 1.26 3.32
CA GLY A 136 13.94 2.60 3.59
C GLY A 136 12.87 3.54 4.19
N VAL A 137 11.62 3.45 3.72
CA VAL A 137 10.51 4.22 4.33
C VAL A 137 10.24 3.77 5.76
N TYR A 138 10.23 2.46 6.02
CA TYR A 138 10.05 1.94 7.38
C TYR A 138 11.21 2.33 8.30
N GLU A 139 12.45 2.25 7.83
CA GLU A 139 13.64 2.68 8.56
C GLU A 139 13.52 4.13 9.04
N LEU A 140 13.15 5.05 8.14
CA LEU A 140 12.93 6.46 8.47
C LEU A 140 11.82 6.60 9.51
N ARG A 141 10.70 5.90 9.34
CA ARG A 141 9.56 6.03 10.24
C ARG A 141 9.86 5.49 11.64
N LEU A 142 10.53 4.34 11.71
CA LEU A 142 10.93 3.71 12.97
C LEU A 142 11.93 4.58 13.74
N LYS A 143 12.82 5.27 13.03
CA LYS A 143 13.72 6.27 13.61
C LYS A 143 12.96 7.41 14.28
N GLU A 144 11.97 7.96 13.59
CA GLU A 144 11.22 9.14 14.05
C GLU A 144 10.19 8.80 15.13
N ASN A 145 9.80 7.54 15.25
CA ASN A 145 8.63 7.12 16.01
C ASN A 145 8.96 6.02 17.03
N ASP A 146 10.10 6.17 17.71
CA ASP A 146 10.60 5.34 18.83
C ASP A 146 10.50 3.82 18.60
N GLY A 147 10.80 3.40 17.37
CA GLY A 147 10.78 2.00 16.97
C GLY A 147 9.39 1.40 16.85
N TRP A 148 8.38 2.17 16.45
CA TRP A 148 7.07 1.71 15.98
C TRP A 148 6.73 2.34 14.64
N LEU A 149 6.04 1.63 13.75
CA LEU A 149 5.67 2.22 12.44
C LEU A 149 4.68 3.38 12.61
N VAL A 150 3.76 3.28 13.57
CA VAL A 150 2.76 4.32 13.86
C VAL A 150 2.56 4.44 15.37
N GLY A 151 2.48 5.66 15.89
CA GLY A 151 2.22 5.91 17.31
C GLY A 151 3.33 5.40 18.24
N ASP A 152 2.97 5.08 19.48
CA ASP A 152 3.90 4.73 20.56
C ASP A 152 3.77 3.27 21.02
N HIS A 153 3.01 2.45 20.30
CA HIS A 153 2.71 1.07 20.68
C HIS A 153 2.55 0.15 19.46
N PHE A 154 2.74 -1.16 19.69
CA PHE A 154 2.49 -2.20 18.70
C PHE A 154 1.05 -2.17 18.21
N ASN A 155 0.84 -2.07 16.91
CA ASN A 155 -0.49 -1.98 16.34
C ASN A 155 -0.61 -2.69 14.97
N ILE A 156 -1.75 -2.49 14.32
CA ILE A 156 -2.10 -3.14 13.06
C ILE A 156 -1.12 -2.86 11.91
N ALA A 157 -0.45 -1.69 11.90
CA ALA A 157 0.57 -1.40 10.89
C ALA A 157 1.78 -2.33 11.06
N ASP A 158 2.20 -2.54 12.31
CA ASP A 158 3.30 -3.45 12.63
C ASP A 158 2.92 -4.90 12.33
N ILE A 159 1.73 -5.34 12.74
CA ILE A 159 1.21 -6.69 12.49
C ILE A 159 1.18 -7.00 10.98
N ALA A 160 0.80 -6.02 10.16
CA ALA A 160 0.67 -6.24 8.73
C ALA A 160 2.02 -6.23 7.99
N ALA A 161 2.97 -5.40 8.40
CA ALA A 161 4.30 -5.34 7.80
C ALA A 161 5.21 -6.50 8.25
N PHE A 162 5.16 -6.86 9.54
CA PHE A 162 6.15 -7.73 10.18
C PHE A 162 6.32 -9.12 9.53
N PRO A 163 5.25 -9.87 9.18
CA PRO A 163 5.40 -11.20 8.58
C PRO A 163 6.14 -11.17 7.23
N TRP A 164 6.05 -10.07 6.49
CA TRP A 164 6.75 -9.88 5.22
C TRP A 164 8.18 -9.41 5.44
N VAL A 165 8.35 -8.36 6.26
CA VAL A 165 9.68 -7.81 6.53
C VAL A 165 10.59 -8.85 7.18
N ARG A 166 10.11 -9.68 8.12
CA ARG A 166 10.94 -10.67 8.83
C ARG A 166 11.58 -11.73 7.93
N VAL A 167 11.05 -11.94 6.72
CA VAL A 167 11.58 -12.89 5.74
C VAL A 167 12.44 -12.21 4.67
N TYR A 168 12.96 -11.00 4.96
CA TYR A 168 13.84 -10.24 4.05
C TYR A 168 14.99 -11.08 3.46
N ALA A 169 15.59 -11.95 4.28
CA ALA A 169 16.75 -12.76 3.91
C ALA A 169 16.42 -13.73 2.77
N TYR A 170 15.16 -14.11 2.62
CA TYR A 170 14.71 -14.94 1.51
C TYR A 170 14.92 -14.24 0.16
N ASN A 171 14.92 -12.90 0.11
CA ASN A 171 15.14 -12.13 -1.12
C ASN A 171 16.54 -11.50 -1.21
N ASP A 172 17.51 -12.06 -0.50
CA ASP A 172 18.91 -11.61 -0.47
C ASP A 172 19.06 -10.11 -0.11
N ILE A 173 18.13 -9.55 0.65
CA ILE A 173 18.20 -8.16 1.14
C ILE A 173 19.12 -8.13 2.35
N ASP A 174 20.11 -7.23 2.31
CA ASP A 174 20.95 -6.95 3.47
C ASP A 174 20.15 -6.08 4.45
N ILE A 175 19.88 -6.60 5.65
CA ILE A 175 19.13 -5.86 6.68
C ILE A 175 20.01 -4.88 7.46
N ASP A 176 21.34 -5.03 7.41
CA ASP A 176 22.25 -4.20 8.19
C ASP A 176 22.31 -2.75 7.66
N GLN A 177 21.83 -2.53 6.43
CA GLN A 177 21.60 -1.18 5.89
C GLN A 177 20.39 -0.46 6.54
N PHE A 178 19.53 -1.17 7.29
CA PHE A 178 18.32 -0.65 7.95
C PHE A 178 18.33 -0.97 9.47
N PRO A 179 19.18 -0.30 10.27
CA PRO A 179 19.39 -0.66 11.67
C PRO A 179 18.14 -0.50 12.56
N HIS A 180 17.28 0.48 12.31
CA HIS A 180 16.03 0.64 13.08
C HIS A 180 14.98 -0.39 12.67
N LEU A 181 14.90 -0.74 11.39
CA LEU A 181 14.07 -1.85 10.90
C LEU A 181 14.53 -3.17 11.50
N LYS A 182 15.83 -3.43 11.54
CA LYS A 182 16.42 -4.61 12.21
C LYS A 182 16.02 -4.65 13.69
N ALA A 183 16.18 -3.54 14.41
CA ALA A 183 15.81 -3.45 15.81
C ALA A 183 14.31 -3.68 16.03
N TRP A 184 13.46 -3.15 15.14
CA TRP A 184 12.01 -3.35 15.17
C TRP A 184 11.60 -4.81 14.94
N ILE A 185 12.26 -5.53 14.02
CA ILE A 185 12.04 -6.98 13.84
C ILE A 185 12.32 -7.73 15.15
N GLU A 186 13.46 -7.46 15.80
CA GLU A 186 13.83 -8.12 17.05
C GLU A 186 12.90 -7.74 18.20
N LYS A 187 12.47 -6.47 18.25
CA LYS A 187 11.49 -5.96 19.22
C LYS A 187 10.15 -6.69 19.12
N ILE A 188 9.65 -6.95 17.90
CA ILE A 188 8.36 -7.64 17.71
C ILE A 188 8.45 -9.14 18.03
N LYS A 189 9.56 -9.80 17.69
CA LYS A 189 9.74 -11.24 17.94
C LYS A 189 9.56 -11.64 19.40
N ILE A 190 9.88 -10.74 20.34
CA ILE A 190 9.78 -11.00 21.78
C ILE A 190 8.42 -10.62 22.40
N ILE A 191 7.46 -10.10 21.61
CA ILE A 191 6.12 -9.78 22.09
C ILE A 191 5.33 -11.07 22.31
N ASP A 192 4.71 -11.19 23.49
CA ASP A 192 3.86 -12.33 23.84
C ASP A 192 2.81 -12.61 22.77
N GLY A 193 2.70 -13.87 22.35
CA GLY A 193 1.75 -14.33 21.34
C GLY A 193 2.22 -14.18 19.89
N VAL A 194 3.26 -13.39 19.60
CA VAL A 194 3.78 -13.25 18.22
C VAL A 194 4.30 -14.58 17.71
N GLN A 195 5.17 -15.27 18.46
CA GLN A 195 5.72 -16.55 18.03
C GLN A 195 4.63 -17.60 17.78
N ALA A 196 3.64 -17.69 18.68
CA ALA A 196 2.49 -18.58 18.51
C ALA A 196 1.68 -18.25 17.24
N GLY A 197 1.53 -16.97 16.90
CA GLY A 197 0.88 -16.53 15.66
C GLY A 197 1.69 -16.83 14.39
N LEU A 198 3.02 -16.89 14.48
CA LEU A 198 3.90 -17.25 13.36
C LEU A 198 3.97 -18.76 13.11
N ASP A 199 3.72 -19.59 14.13
CA ASP A 199 3.85 -21.06 14.07
C ASP A 199 2.57 -21.77 13.57
N VAL A 200 1.55 -21.02 13.16
CA VAL A 200 0.31 -21.57 12.58
C VAL A 200 0.62 -22.26 11.24
N LYS A 201 0.21 -23.53 11.11
CA LYS A 201 0.41 -24.38 9.92
C LYS A 201 -0.91 -24.75 9.26
#